data_AF-L5K9C1-F1
#
_entry.id   AF-L5K9C1-F1
#
_cell.length_a   1.000
_cell.length_b   1.000
_cell.length_c   1.000
_cell.angle_alpha   90.00
_cell.angle_beta   90.00
_cell.angle_gamma   90.00
#
_symmetry.space_group_name_H-M   'P 1'
#
loop_
_entity.id
_entity.type
_entity.pdbx_description
1 polymer ?
#
loop_
_entity_poly.entity_id
_entity_poly.type
_entity_poly.pdbx_seq_one_letter_code
_entity_poly.pdbx_strand_id
1 'polypeptide(L)'
;MPASQATPHQHFPYAPHTGPVDVDECSEGTDDCHIDAICQNTPKSYKCLCKPGYKGEGRQCEDIDECENDYYNGGCVHECINIPGNYRCTCFDGFMLAHDGHNCLGECRSRALPTGHALLFLSSSLQSGAV
;
A
#
# COMPACT_ATOMS: atom_id res chain seq x y z
N MET A 1 -19.49 49.45 -62.48
CA MET A 1 -18.83 48.14 -62.23
C MET A 1 -19.48 47.55 -61.00
N PRO A 2 -20.24 46.45 -61.10
CA PRO A 2 -20.95 45.93 -59.92
C PRO A 2 -19.96 45.24 -58.99
N ALA A 3 -19.99 45.65 -57.72
CA ALA A 3 -19.33 44.96 -56.63
C ALA A 3 -20.08 43.65 -56.35
N SER A 4 -19.43 42.52 -56.65
CA SER A 4 -19.97 41.20 -56.33
C SER A 4 -19.71 40.88 -54.87
N GLN A 5 -20.74 41.14 -54.06
CA GLN A 5 -21.20 40.41 -52.86
C GLN A 5 -20.14 39.62 -52.07
N ALA A 6 -19.88 40.12 -50.86
CA ALA A 6 -19.30 39.34 -49.76
C ALA A 6 -20.25 38.20 -49.36
N THR A 7 -19.74 36.98 -49.31
CA THR A 7 -20.45 35.82 -48.77
C THR A 7 -20.46 35.86 -47.24
N PRO A 8 -21.58 35.52 -46.57
CA PRO A 8 -21.70 35.59 -45.13
C PRO A 8 -21.12 34.34 -44.45
N HIS A 9 -20.59 34.57 -43.26
CA HIS A 9 -20.14 33.63 -42.22
C HIS A 9 -20.47 32.14 -42.41
N GLN A 10 -19.40 31.33 -42.42
CA GLN A 10 -19.38 30.07 -41.69
C GLN A 10 -18.17 30.11 -40.75
N HIS A 11 -18.44 30.43 -39.49
CA HIS A 11 -17.58 30.07 -38.38
C HIS A 11 -17.49 28.54 -38.41
N PHE A 12 -16.29 27.98 -38.62
CA PHE A 12 -16.04 26.56 -38.41
C PHE A 12 -15.51 26.39 -36.99
N PRO A 13 -16.35 26.09 -35.98
CA PRO A 13 -15.84 25.69 -34.69
C PRO A 13 -15.39 24.23 -34.84
N TYR A 14 -14.08 24.00 -34.74
CA TYR A 14 -13.45 22.70 -34.57
C TYR A 14 -13.76 21.64 -35.65
N ALA A 15 -12.80 21.44 -36.56
CA ALA A 15 -12.75 20.21 -37.34
C ALA A 15 -12.75 19.01 -36.37
N PRO A 16 -13.66 18.03 -36.51
CA PRO A 16 -13.59 16.81 -35.72
C PRO A 16 -12.34 16.06 -36.14
N HIS A 17 -11.61 15.54 -35.16
CA HIS A 17 -10.42 14.71 -35.34
C HIS A 17 -10.71 13.50 -36.24
N THR A 18 -10.61 13.65 -37.56
CA THR A 18 -10.67 12.53 -38.52
C THR A 18 -9.29 11.90 -38.64
N GLY A 19 -8.82 11.31 -37.53
CA GLY A 19 -7.74 10.34 -37.51
C GLY A 19 -8.30 8.94 -37.24
N PRO A 20 -7.49 7.87 -37.40
CA PRO A 20 -7.88 6.54 -36.95
C PRO A 20 -8.30 6.60 -35.48
N VAL A 21 -9.46 6.00 -35.17
CA VAL A 21 -9.91 5.82 -33.78
C VAL A 21 -8.88 4.95 -33.08
N ASP A 22 -8.47 5.39 -31.90
CA ASP A 22 -7.57 4.62 -31.03
C ASP A 22 -8.24 3.33 -30.61
N VAL A 23 -7.54 2.20 -30.73
CA VAL A 23 -8.01 0.92 -30.18
C VAL A 23 -7.52 0.89 -28.75
N ASP A 24 -8.40 0.59 -27.80
CA ASP A 24 -8.01 0.40 -26.41
C ASP A 24 -7.69 -1.07 -26.16
N GLU A 25 -6.42 -1.46 -26.33
CA GLU A 25 -6.01 -2.85 -26.17
C GLU A 25 -6.20 -3.37 -24.73
N CYS A 26 -6.22 -2.48 -23.73
CA CYS A 26 -6.43 -2.83 -22.34
C CYS A 26 -7.90 -3.19 -22.05
N SER A 27 -8.84 -2.43 -22.63
CA SER A 27 -10.28 -2.70 -22.50
C SER A 27 -10.72 -3.92 -23.31
N GLU A 28 -10.09 -4.14 -24.48
CA GLU A 28 -10.34 -5.29 -25.33
C GLU A 28 -9.61 -6.56 -24.85
N GLY A 29 -8.68 -6.44 -23.90
CA GLY A 29 -7.89 -7.56 -23.35
C GLY A 29 -6.96 -8.20 -24.38
N THR A 30 -6.51 -7.42 -25.37
CA THR A 30 -5.58 -7.85 -26.42
C THR A 30 -4.14 -7.44 -26.13
N ASP A 31 -3.88 -6.83 -24.98
CA ASP A 31 -2.54 -6.47 -24.53
C ASP A 31 -1.68 -7.70 -24.21
N ASP A 32 -0.36 -7.49 -24.21
CA ASP A 32 0.64 -8.51 -23.87
C ASP A 32 1.32 -8.23 -22.52
N CYS A 33 0.65 -7.49 -21.62
CA CYS A 33 1.23 -7.13 -20.33
C CYS A 33 1.37 -8.36 -19.43
N HIS A 34 2.35 -8.30 -18.51
CA HIS A 34 2.51 -9.32 -17.48
C HIS A 34 1.26 -9.35 -16.59
N ILE A 35 0.95 -10.51 -15.99
CA ILE A 35 -0.18 -10.66 -15.06
C ILE A 35 -0.06 -9.71 -13.85
N ASP A 36 1.19 -9.38 -13.48
CA ASP A 36 1.54 -8.42 -12.42
C ASP A 36 1.87 -7.02 -12.94
N ALA A 37 1.35 -6.66 -14.11
CA ALA A 37 1.41 -5.32 -14.66
C ALA A 37 0.03 -4.67 -14.78
N ILE A 38 0.04 -3.36 -14.91
CA ILE A 38 -1.07 -2.48 -15.21
C ILE A 38 -0.96 -2.11 -16.68
N CYS A 39 -1.99 -2.40 -17.46
CA CYS A 39 -2.12 -1.92 -18.82
C CYS A 39 -2.63 -0.47 -18.81
N GLN A 40 -1.94 0.41 -19.52
CA GLN A 40 -2.33 1.80 -19.71
C GLN A 40 -2.46 2.10 -21.19
N ASN A 41 -3.69 2.33 -21.66
CA ASN A 41 -3.93 2.73 -23.03
C ASN A 41 -3.38 4.14 -23.31
N THR A 42 -2.84 4.34 -24.50
CA THR A 42 -2.26 5.60 -24.97
C THR A 42 -2.67 5.87 -26.42
N PRO A 43 -2.66 7.12 -26.90
CA PRO A 43 -3.00 7.35 -28.30
C PRO A 43 -2.08 6.57 -29.25
N LYS A 44 -2.68 5.67 -30.02
CA LYS A 44 -2.10 4.75 -31.01
C LYS A 44 -1.34 3.53 -30.45
N SER A 45 -1.41 3.23 -29.15
CA SER A 45 -0.68 2.10 -28.52
C SER A 45 -1.10 1.92 -27.05
N TYR A 46 -0.50 0.96 -26.34
CA TYR A 46 -0.58 0.86 -24.89
C TYR A 46 0.81 0.75 -24.25
N LYS A 47 0.86 0.88 -22.92
CA LYS A 47 2.03 0.65 -22.08
C LYS A 47 1.70 -0.33 -20.98
N CYS A 48 2.66 -1.20 -20.68
CA CYS A 48 2.61 -2.08 -19.51
C CYS A 48 3.53 -1.52 -18.43
N LEU A 49 3.03 -1.41 -17.22
CA LEU A 49 3.78 -0.93 -16.06
C LEU A 49 3.66 -1.98 -14.95
N CYS A 50 4.77 -2.44 -14.37
CA CYS A 50 4.66 -3.37 -13.24
C CYS A 50 3.82 -2.76 -12.10
N LYS A 51 2.99 -3.59 -11.47
CA LYS A 51 2.19 -3.20 -10.30
C LYS A 51 3.13 -2.77 -9.17
N PRO A 52 2.66 -1.95 -8.22
CA PRO A 52 3.42 -1.66 -7.00
C PRO A 52 3.86 -2.97 -6.31
N GLY A 53 5.10 -3.00 -5.80
CA GLY A 53 5.73 -4.21 -5.26
C GLY A 53 6.41 -5.09 -6.30
N TYR A 54 6.38 -4.72 -7.59
CA TYR A 54 7.06 -5.45 -8.65
C TYR A 54 8.01 -4.53 -9.44
N LYS A 55 9.12 -5.11 -9.93
CA LYS A 55 10.13 -4.46 -10.77
C LYS A 55 10.21 -5.12 -12.14
N GLY A 56 10.57 -4.36 -13.17
CA GLY A 56 10.75 -4.87 -14.52
C GLY A 56 10.21 -3.92 -15.58
N GLU A 57 9.96 -4.47 -16.77
CA GLU A 57 9.57 -3.71 -17.97
C GLU A 57 8.06 -3.75 -18.27
N GLY A 58 7.24 -4.29 -17.36
CA GLY A 58 5.78 -4.39 -17.52
C GLY A 58 5.30 -5.59 -18.34
N ARG A 59 6.12 -6.12 -19.26
CA ARG A 59 5.89 -7.45 -19.89
C ARG A 59 6.48 -8.60 -19.09
N GLN A 60 7.49 -8.28 -18.29
CA GLN A 60 8.09 -9.16 -17.31
C GLN A 60 8.18 -8.36 -16.02
N CYS A 61 7.53 -8.86 -14.97
CA CYS A 61 7.52 -8.25 -13.66
C CYS A 61 7.94 -9.30 -12.65
N GLU A 62 8.96 -8.98 -11.88
CA GLU A 62 9.46 -9.78 -10.78
C GLU A 62 9.08 -9.10 -9.48
N ASP A 63 8.72 -9.91 -8.49
CA ASP A 63 8.46 -9.45 -7.13
C ASP A 63 9.70 -8.72 -6.58
N ILE A 64 9.48 -7.61 -5.88
CA ILE A 64 10.53 -6.90 -5.17
C ILE A 64 10.62 -7.53 -3.79
N ASP A 65 11.74 -8.18 -3.47
CA ASP A 65 11.97 -8.63 -2.12
C ASP A 65 12.39 -7.46 -1.22
N GLU A 66 11.43 -6.89 -0.48
CA GLU A 66 11.71 -5.80 0.45
C GLU A 66 12.45 -6.26 1.72
N CYS A 67 12.51 -7.57 1.99
CA CYS A 67 13.31 -8.11 3.08
C CYS A 67 14.80 -8.14 2.72
N GLU A 68 15.13 -8.28 1.44
CA GLU A 68 16.51 -8.26 0.94
C GLU A 68 17.04 -6.84 0.64
N ASN A 69 16.18 -5.85 0.34
CA ASN A 69 16.61 -4.53 -0.13
C ASN A 69 15.93 -3.33 0.57
N ASP A 70 16.59 -2.16 0.46
CA ASP A 70 16.22 -0.80 0.90
C ASP A 70 16.39 -0.36 2.36
N TYR A 71 16.14 -1.18 3.39
CA TYR A 71 16.35 -0.72 4.78
C TYR A 71 16.45 -1.84 5.82
N TYR A 72 17.62 -2.47 6.03
CA TYR A 72 17.86 -3.45 7.12
C TYR A 72 16.64 -4.35 7.43
N ASN A 73 16.42 -5.44 6.68
CA ASN A 73 15.30 -6.37 6.88
C ASN A 73 13.91 -5.73 6.66
N GLY A 74 13.72 -4.98 5.57
CA GLY A 74 12.45 -4.32 5.24
C GLY A 74 11.95 -3.32 6.30
N GLY A 75 12.84 -2.79 7.13
CA GLY A 75 12.48 -1.96 8.29
C GLY A 75 11.83 -2.73 9.44
N CYS A 76 11.77 -4.06 9.37
CA CYS A 76 11.21 -4.89 10.42
C CYS A 76 12.17 -5.04 11.61
N VAL A 77 11.68 -4.84 12.83
CA VAL A 77 12.49 -5.02 14.06
C VAL A 77 12.87 -6.48 14.29
N HIS A 78 11.96 -7.42 14.01
CA HIS A 78 12.18 -8.86 14.18
C HIS A 78 12.29 -9.54 12.81
N GLU A 79 11.26 -10.23 12.35
CA GLU A 79 11.32 -11.04 11.13
C GLU A 79 10.55 -10.36 10.00
N CYS A 80 11.18 -10.24 8.83
CA CYS A 80 10.53 -9.82 7.59
C CYS A 80 10.12 -11.05 6.78
N ILE A 81 8.90 -11.04 6.23
CA ILE A 81 8.40 -12.09 5.35
C ILE A 81 8.03 -11.43 4.02
N ASN A 82 8.74 -11.79 2.96
CA ASN A 82 8.44 -11.38 1.59
C ASN A 82 7.19 -12.10 1.06
N ILE A 83 6.32 -11.38 0.35
CA ILE A 83 5.05 -11.88 -0.18
C ILE A 83 4.85 -11.30 -1.59
N PRO A 84 4.44 -12.05 -2.61
CA PRO A 84 4.26 -11.47 -3.95
C PRO A 84 3.44 -10.16 -3.98
N GLY A 85 4.12 -9.06 -4.31
CA GLY A 85 3.61 -7.68 -4.39
C GLY A 85 3.63 -6.86 -3.09
N ASN A 86 4.16 -7.38 -1.98
CA ASN A 86 4.34 -6.66 -0.71
C ASN A 86 5.22 -7.43 0.30
N TYR A 87 5.26 -7.00 1.54
CA TYR A 87 5.87 -7.76 2.63
C TYR A 87 5.13 -7.50 3.93
N ARG A 88 5.49 -8.25 4.97
CA ARG A 88 5.06 -7.92 6.34
C ARG A 88 6.13 -8.25 7.36
N CYS A 89 6.16 -7.45 8.41
CA CYS A 89 6.93 -7.77 9.60
C CYS A 89 6.13 -8.69 10.52
N THR A 90 6.83 -9.59 11.20
CA THR A 90 6.27 -10.42 12.26
C THR A 90 7.16 -10.35 13.49
N CYS A 91 6.57 -10.64 14.65
CA CYS A 91 7.24 -10.58 15.93
C CYS A 91 7.39 -11.98 16.53
N PHE A 92 8.52 -12.24 17.20
CA PHE A 92 8.72 -13.45 17.99
C PHE A 92 7.69 -13.61 19.12
N ASP A 93 7.59 -14.82 19.64
CA ASP A 93 6.65 -15.18 20.70
C ASP A 93 6.74 -14.22 21.90
N GLY A 94 5.58 -13.76 22.37
CA GLY A 94 5.46 -12.81 23.49
C GLY A 94 5.50 -11.32 23.08
N PHE A 95 5.60 -11.02 21.79
CA PHE A 95 5.55 -9.66 21.25
C PHE A 95 4.37 -9.47 20.30
N MET A 96 3.85 -8.25 20.25
CA MET A 96 2.78 -7.86 19.32
C MET A 96 3.31 -6.84 18.32
N LEU A 97 2.90 -6.96 17.06
CA LEU A 97 3.23 -6.00 16.02
C LEU A 97 2.56 -4.66 16.34
N ALA A 98 3.36 -3.59 16.35
CA ALA A 98 2.90 -2.24 16.58
C ALA A 98 2.04 -1.74 15.41
N HIS A 99 1.33 -0.63 15.62
CA HIS A 99 0.46 -0.06 14.59
C HIS A 99 1.23 0.46 13.35
N ASP A 100 2.52 0.77 13.51
CA ASP A 100 3.39 1.14 12.40
C ASP A 100 3.73 -0.05 11.48
N GLY A 101 3.41 -1.28 11.87
CA GLY A 101 3.66 -2.47 11.07
C GLY A 101 5.11 -2.93 11.04
N HIS A 102 6.01 -2.29 11.81
CA HIS A 102 7.46 -2.55 11.78
C HIS A 102 8.04 -2.85 13.16
N ASN A 103 7.54 -2.19 14.20
CA ASN A 103 8.01 -2.35 15.56
C ASN A 103 7.30 -3.48 16.30
N CYS A 104 7.99 -4.10 17.26
CA CYS A 104 7.43 -5.14 18.11
C CYS A 104 7.34 -4.64 19.56
N LEU A 105 6.13 -4.59 20.09
CA LEU A 105 5.88 -4.22 21.48
C LEU A 105 5.85 -5.48 22.33
N GLY A 106 6.72 -5.55 23.33
CA GLY A 106 6.58 -6.51 24.41
C GLY A 106 5.30 -6.21 25.19
N GLU A 107 4.71 -7.24 25.80
CA GLU A 107 3.37 -7.18 26.42
C GLU A 107 2.97 -5.78 26.92
N CYS A 108 1.82 -5.30 26.46
CA CYS A 108 1.00 -4.52 27.37
C CYS A 108 0.75 -5.44 28.56
N ARG A 109 1.55 -5.30 29.61
CA ARG A 109 1.09 -5.66 30.95
C ARG A 109 -0.20 -4.86 31.10
N SER A 110 -1.32 -5.48 30.73
CA SER A 110 -2.57 -5.17 31.38
C SER A 110 -2.16 -5.18 32.84
N ARG A 111 -2.17 -4.01 33.47
CA ARG A 111 -2.44 -3.99 34.88
C ARG A 111 -3.82 -4.64 34.96
N ALA A 112 -3.87 -5.96 34.98
CA ALA A 112 -4.76 -6.64 35.88
C ALA A 112 -4.41 -6.00 37.21
N LEU A 113 -5.17 -4.96 37.55
CA LEU A 113 -5.30 -4.54 38.92
C LEU A 113 -5.50 -5.86 39.69
N PRO A 114 -4.70 -6.17 40.73
CA PRO A 114 -4.80 -7.44 41.40
C PRO A 114 -6.23 -7.55 41.94
N THR A 115 -7.08 -8.25 41.20
CA THR A 115 -8.42 -8.62 41.63
C THR A 115 -8.20 -9.75 42.62
N GLY A 116 -8.05 -9.39 43.89
CA GLY A 116 -8.06 -10.36 44.98
C GLY A 116 -6.86 -10.36 45.92
N HIS A 117 -6.42 -9.21 46.42
CA HIS A 117 -6.05 -9.18 47.83
C HIS A 117 -7.30 -8.82 48.63
N ALA A 118 -8.00 -9.88 49.05
CA ALA A 118 -9.04 -9.81 50.05
C ALA A 118 -8.49 -9.05 51.28
N LEU A 119 -9.30 -8.10 51.76
CA LEU A 119 -9.14 -7.45 53.05
C LEU A 119 -9.10 -8.52 54.14
N LEU A 120 -7.91 -9.00 54.50
CA LEU A 120 -7.69 -9.66 55.78
C LEU A 120 -7.47 -8.57 56.83
N PHE A 121 -8.58 -7.95 57.23
CA PHE A 121 -8.67 -7.37 58.57
C PHE A 121 -8.60 -8.52 59.58
N LEU A 122 -7.39 -8.85 60.04
CA LEU A 122 -7.23 -9.54 61.31
C LEU A 122 -6.84 -8.49 62.36
N SER A 123 -7.83 -8.23 63.20
CA SER A 123 -7.82 -7.44 64.40
C SER A 123 -6.66 -7.76 65.35
N SER A 124 -6.07 -6.70 65.89
CA SER A 124 -5.55 -6.58 67.27
C SER A 124 -4.42 -7.51 67.70
N SER A 125 -3.24 -6.95 67.95
CA SER A 125 -2.60 -7.05 69.27
C SER A 125 -1.46 -6.04 69.43
N LEU A 126 -1.57 -5.32 70.53
CA LEU A 126 -0.65 -4.42 71.20
C LEU A 126 0.83 -4.88 71.13
N GLN A 127 1.74 -4.03 70.67
CA GLN A 127 3.13 -4.09 71.15
C GLN A 127 3.37 -2.87 72.03
N SER A 128 3.07 -3.07 73.33
CA SER A 128 3.57 -2.25 74.42
C SER A 128 5.10 -2.18 74.36
N GLY A 129 5.63 -1.01 74.73
CA GLY A 129 7.05 -0.78 74.85
C GLY A 129 7.74 -1.74 75.83
N ALA A 130 9.04 -1.91 75.62
CA ALA A 130 9.96 -2.48 76.59
C ALA A 130 11.21 -1.59 76.63
N VAL A 131 11.35 -0.93 77.78
CA VAL A 131 12.55 -0.51 78.54
C VAL A 131 13.79 -0.10 77.76
#